data_AF-A0A0G1JED1-F1
#
_entry.id   AF-A0A0G1JED1-F1
#
_cell.length_a   1.000
_cell.length_b   1.000
_cell.length_c   1.000
_cell.angle_alpha   90.00
_cell.angle_beta   90.00
_cell.angle_gamma   90.00
#
_symmetry.space_group_name_H-M   'P 1'
#
loop_
_entity.id
_entity.type
_entity.pdbx_description
1 polymer ?
#
loop_
_entity_poly.entity_id
_entity_poly.type
_entity_poly.pdbx_seq_one_letter_code
_entity_poly.pdbx_strand_id
1 'polypeptide(L)'
;MEKTFKTKNSKAVEIVDILDSKGMNLELLFATNVLKLKSLHYGYWDQEQKTDLDDIRNAQIRYTKTLADMIPAGVEKILDV
;
A
#
# COMPACT_ATOMS: atom_id res chain seq x y z
N MET A 1 -9.00 17.59 -30.54
CA MET A 1 -8.86 16.19 -30.98
C MET A 1 -8.84 15.32 -29.72
N GLU A 2 -10.03 15.06 -29.17
CA GLU A 2 -10.22 14.22 -27.98
C GLU A 2 -10.00 12.76 -28.37
N LYS A 3 -9.00 12.11 -27.78
CA LYS A 3 -8.84 10.66 -27.92
C LYS A 3 -9.76 10.00 -26.90
N THR A 4 -10.96 9.62 -27.33
CA THR A 4 -11.84 8.73 -26.58
C THR A 4 -11.18 7.36 -26.50
N PHE A 5 -10.59 7.02 -25.36
CA PHE A 5 -10.18 5.65 -25.08
C PHE A 5 -11.44 4.81 -24.84
N LYS A 6 -11.88 4.06 -25.85
CA LYS A 6 -12.90 3.02 -25.67
C LYS A 6 -12.26 1.86 -24.93
N THR A 7 -12.46 1.79 -23.62
CA THR A 7 -12.08 0.64 -22.81
C THR A 7 -12.90 -0.56 -23.26
N LYS A 8 -12.23 -1.65 -23.66
CA LYS A 8 -12.90 -2.95 -23.84
C LYS A 8 -13.38 -3.40 -22.46
N ASN A 9 -14.68 -3.38 -22.20
CA ASN A 9 -15.25 -3.91 -20.96
C ASN A 9 -14.93 -5.41 -20.85
N SER A 10 -14.02 -5.73 -19.94
CA SER A 10 -13.72 -7.11 -19.54
C SER A 10 -14.57 -7.46 -18.33
N LYS A 11 -14.94 -8.75 -18.18
CA LYS A 11 -15.67 -9.24 -17.00
C LYS A 11 -15.00 -8.86 -15.67
N ALA A 12 -13.68 -8.67 -15.64
CA ALA A 12 -12.95 -8.26 -14.45
C ALA A 12 -13.30 -6.83 -14.01
N VAL A 13 -13.50 -5.91 -14.96
CA VAL A 13 -13.88 -4.51 -14.66
C VAL A 13 -15.29 -4.47 -14.06
N GLU A 14 -16.23 -5.23 -14.64
CA GLU A 14 -17.60 -5.32 -14.12
C GLU A 14 -17.64 -5.90 -12.68
N ILE A 15 -16.79 -6.88 -12.37
CA ILE A 15 -16.72 -7.45 -11.02
C ILE A 15 -16.19 -6.42 -10.01
N VAL A 16 -15.16 -5.66 -10.36
CA VAL A 16 -14.62 -4.60 -9.50
C VAL A 16 -15.69 -3.55 -9.21
N ASP A 17 -16.38 -3.07 -10.24
CA ASP A 17 -17.47 -2.09 -10.09
C ASP A 17 -18.60 -2.61 -9.19
N ILE A 18 -18.96 -3.90 -9.30
CA ILE A 18 -19.95 -4.55 -8.44
C ILE A 18 -19.49 -4.59 -6.99
N LEU A 19 -18.23 -4.94 -6.73
CA LEU A 19 -17.68 -5.05 -5.38
C LEU A 19 -17.58 -3.68 -4.72
N ASP A 20 -17.17 -2.65 -5.47
CA ASP A 20 -17.17 -1.26 -5.01
C ASP A 20 -18.57 -0.76 -4.67
N SER A 21 -19.57 -1.05 -5.52
CA SER A 21 -20.97 -0.69 -5.25
C SER A 21 -21.55 -1.35 -3.99
N LYS A 22 -20.94 -2.46 -3.53
CA LYS A 22 -21.27 -3.16 -2.28
C LYS A 22 -20.46 -2.66 -1.08
N GLY A 23 -19.66 -1.61 -1.26
CA GLY A 23 -18.80 -1.04 -0.22
C GLY A 23 -17.58 -1.90 0.11
N MET A 24 -17.20 -2.83 -0.77
CA MET A 24 -16.01 -3.67 -0.58
C MET A 24 -14.80 -3.00 -1.24
N ASN A 25 -13.81 -2.61 -0.44
CA ASN A 25 -12.58 -2.01 -0.96
C ASN A 25 -11.56 -3.11 -1.28
N LEU A 26 -11.42 -3.43 -2.57
CA LEU A 26 -10.56 -4.50 -3.04
C LEU A 26 -9.08 -4.21 -2.82
N GLU A 27 -8.66 -2.96 -2.97
CA GLU A 27 -7.28 -2.53 -2.77
C GLU A 27 -6.86 -2.77 -1.31
N LEU A 28 -7.71 -2.36 -0.36
CA LEU A 28 -7.50 -2.57 1.06
C LEU A 28 -7.52 -4.05 1.40
N LEU A 29 -8.44 -4.82 0.82
CA LEU A 29 -8.54 -6.26 1.01
C LEU A 29 -7.29 -6.99 0.49
N PHE A 30 -6.78 -6.58 -0.68
CA PHE A 30 -5.54 -7.09 -1.25
C PHE A 30 -4.34 -6.72 -0.39
N ALA A 31 -4.23 -5.45 0.02
CA ALA A 31 -3.16 -4.96 0.87
C ALA A 31 -3.09 -5.71 2.21
N THR A 32 -4.23 -5.96 2.86
CA THR A 32 -4.29 -6.67 4.15
C THR A 32 -4.16 -8.19 4.00
N ASN A 33 -4.81 -8.82 3.01
CA ASN A 33 -4.87 -10.29 2.95
C ASN A 33 -3.81 -10.93 2.06
N VAL A 34 -3.39 -10.25 0.99
CA VAL A 34 -2.35 -10.76 0.07
C VAL A 34 -1.00 -10.19 0.48
N LEU A 35 -0.88 -8.87 0.55
CA LEU A 35 0.37 -8.21 0.94
C LEU A 35 0.61 -8.26 2.46
N LYS A 36 -0.34 -8.73 3.27
CA LYS A 36 -0.22 -8.82 4.76
C LYS A 36 0.28 -7.51 5.39
N LEU A 37 -0.10 -6.37 4.82
CA LEU A 37 0.24 -5.07 5.35
C LEU A 37 -0.64 -4.80 6.58
N LYS A 38 -0.01 -4.35 7.66
CA LYS A 38 -0.70 -3.95 8.90
C LYS A 38 -1.09 -2.47 8.90
N SER A 39 -0.49 -1.71 7.99
CA SER A 39 -0.63 -0.27 7.83
C SER A 39 -0.58 0.06 6.33
N LEU A 40 -1.06 1.24 5.97
CA LEU A 40 -1.00 1.74 4.60
C LEU A 40 -0.21 3.05 4.61
N HIS A 41 1.10 2.95 4.41
CA HIS A 41 1.99 4.10 4.27
C HIS A 41 3.11 3.80 3.27
N TYR A 42 3.94 4.81 2.99
CA TYR A 42 5.09 4.63 2.11
C TYR A 42 6.08 3.59 2.65
N GLY A 43 6.72 2.88 1.73
CA GLY A 43 7.85 2.00 2.03
C GLY A 43 9.18 2.73 1.85
N TYR A 44 10.20 2.30 2.58
CA TYR A 44 11.58 2.72 2.40
C TYR A 44 12.34 1.67 1.58
N TRP A 45 12.83 2.09 0.42
CA TRP A 45 13.38 1.22 -0.62
C TRP A 45 14.86 1.50 -0.83
N ASP A 46 15.64 0.41 -0.94
CA ASP A 46 17.03 0.47 -1.37
C ASP A 46 17.13 0.30 -2.90
N GLN A 47 18.21 0.78 -3.52
CA GLN A 47 18.34 0.85 -4.97
C GLN A 47 18.28 -0.51 -5.70
N GLU A 48 18.51 -1.62 -5.00
CA GLU A 48 18.56 -2.96 -5.59
C GLU A 48 17.36 -3.86 -5.24
N GLN A 49 16.35 -3.33 -4.54
CA GLN A 49 15.18 -4.12 -4.16
C GLN A 49 14.23 -4.35 -5.33
N LYS A 50 13.61 -5.54 -5.32
CA LYS A 50 12.61 -5.89 -6.32
C LYS A 50 11.24 -5.42 -5.84
N THR A 51 10.32 -5.16 -6.76
CA THR A 51 8.93 -4.84 -6.42
C THR A 51 8.08 -6.11 -6.35
N ASP A 52 8.53 -7.10 -5.58
CA ASP A 52 7.74 -8.28 -5.27
C ASP A 52 6.89 -8.09 -4.00
N LEU A 53 6.01 -9.05 -3.72
CA LEU A 53 5.03 -8.95 -2.62
C LEU A 53 5.69 -8.84 -1.25
N ASP A 54 6.84 -9.50 -1.04
CA ASP A 54 7.54 -9.48 0.23
C ASP A 54 8.36 -8.20 0.39
N ASP A 55 8.99 -7.72 -0.67
CA ASP A 55 9.73 -6.47 -0.65
C ASP A 55 8.83 -5.25 -0.44
N ILE A 56 7.59 -5.25 -0.95
CA ILE A 56 6.58 -4.22 -0.63
C ILE A 56 6.31 -4.16 0.87
N ARG A 57 6.12 -5.32 1.51
CA ARG A 57 5.90 -5.40 2.96
C ARG A 57 7.14 -4.98 3.74
N ASN A 58 8.30 -5.49 3.36
CA ASN A 58 9.56 -5.20 4.03
C ASN A 58 9.93 -3.71 3.92
N ALA A 59 9.58 -3.04 2.81
CA ALA A 59 9.80 -1.62 2.64
C ALA A 59 9.05 -0.80 3.67
N GLN A 60 7.79 -1.12 3.95
CA GLN A 60 7.04 -0.43 5.01
C GLN A 60 7.64 -0.67 6.39
N ILE A 61 8.07 -1.90 6.69
CA ILE A 61 8.74 -2.23 7.96
C ILE A 61 10.03 -1.41 8.11
N ARG A 62 10.85 -1.33 7.07
CA ARG A 62 12.08 -0.51 7.06
C ARG A 62 11.77 0.96 7.28
N TYR A 63 10.71 1.48 6.67
CA TYR A 63 10.28 2.87 6.85
C TYR A 63 9.98 3.16 8.32
N THR A 64 9.12 2.36 8.96
CA THR A 64 8.79 2.52 10.38
C THR A 64 10.02 2.39 11.26
N LYS A 65 10.88 1.40 10.99
CA LYS A 65 12.12 1.21 11.74
C LYS A 65 13.04 2.43 11.61
N THR A 66 13.19 2.98 10.41
CA THR A 66 14.05 4.14 10.15
C THR A 66 13.57 5.36 10.91
N LEU A 67 12.25 5.62 10.92
CA LEU A 67 11.69 6.71 11.73
C LEU A 67 11.90 6.48 13.22
N ALA A 68 11.72 5.25 13.70
CA ALA A 68 11.94 4.91 15.10
C ALA A 68 13.42 5.06 15.51
N ASP A 69 14.36 4.66 14.66
CA ASP A 69 15.79 4.78 14.89
C ASP A 69 16.26 6.25 14.93
N MET A 70 15.51 7.17 14.31
CA MET A 70 15.79 8.61 14.34
C MET A 70 15.34 9.30 15.63
N ILE A 71 14.61 8.62 16.51
CA ILE A 71 14.18 9.18 17.79
C ILE A 71 15.42 9.38 18.69
N PRO A 72 15.71 10.62 19.14
CA PRO A 72 16.87 10.88 19.99
C PRO A 72 16.82 10.12 21.32
N ALA A 73 17.99 9.77 21.85
CA ALA A 73 18.09 9.19 23.18
C ALA A 73 17.52 10.14 24.24
N GLY A 74 16.80 9.59 25.23
CA GLY A 74 16.20 10.37 26.32
C GLY A 74 14.82 10.95 26.01
N VAL A 75 14.23 10.66 24.84
CA VAL A 75 12.82 10.98 24.58
C VAL A 75 11.92 10.05 25.41
N GLU A 76 11.12 10.63 26.29
CA GLU A 76 10.20 9.89 27.17
C GLU A 76 8.77 9.83 26.63
N LYS A 77 8.38 10.76 25.76
CA LYS A 77 7.01 10.90 25.25
C LYS A 77 7.05 11.27 23.77
N ILE A 78 6.19 10.59 23.00
CA ILE A 78 6.02 10.79 21.57
C ILE A 78 4.53 11.02 21.33
N LEU A 79 4.22 12.01 20.50
CA LEU A 79 2.88 12.21 19.94
C LEU A 79 2.89 11.64 18.52
N ASP A 80 2.06 10.63 18.29
CA ASP A 80 1.76 10.08 16.97
C ASP A 80 0.45 10.72 16.50
N VAL A 81 0.47 11.41 15.34
CA VAL A 81 -0.61 12.32 14.88
C VAL A 81 -1.48 11.74 13.78
#